data_AF-A0A258S9I2-F1
#
_entry.id   AF-A0A258S9I2-F1
#
_cell.length_a   1.000
_cell.length_b   1.000
_cell.length_c   1.000
_cell.angle_alpha   90.00
_cell.angle_beta   90.00
_cell.angle_gamma   90.00
#
_symmetry.space_group_name_H-M   'P 1'
#
loop_
_entity.id
_entity.type
_entity.pdbx_description
1 polymer ?
#
loop_
_entity_poly.entity_id
_entity_poly.type
_entity_poly.pdbx_seq_one_letter_code
_entity_poly.pdbx_strand_id
1 'polypeptide(L)'
;MVHDGKTLGIANMMIAKGSDRPVYIVTPEASMTITSKSSLLPDQAAEAVMLAHALDKAPKNLRHVPRLLAQSHESRLQSLSAFISAWAGLEILVGATFERYEASWTAAIGSALPQSAQNVADRMRIVMKDKYRLADKFAIMASALDPAGANQDIAIFANLKETRDAFFHKLSSDPAQLPGETTRRLLRKYLSLHLQQI
;
A
#
# COMPACT_ATOMS: atom_id res chain seq x y z
N MET A 1 33.57 9.76 6.10
CA MET A 1 33.78 9.59 7.56
C MET A 1 32.45 9.79 8.23
N VAL A 2 31.80 8.69 8.62
CA VAL A 2 30.48 8.69 9.25
C VAL A 2 30.69 8.50 10.74
N HIS A 3 30.27 9.48 11.54
CA HIS A 3 30.20 9.35 13.00
C HIS A 3 29.12 8.33 13.35
N ASP A 4 29.52 7.11 13.70
CA ASP A 4 28.64 6.08 14.28
C ASP A 4 28.61 6.27 15.81
N GLY A 5 27.93 7.34 16.25
CA GLY A 5 27.70 7.61 17.66
C GLY A 5 26.49 6.81 18.15
N LYS A 6 26.65 5.51 18.40
CA LYS A 6 25.63 4.71 19.09
C LYS A 6 25.60 5.13 20.57
N THR A 7 24.57 5.89 20.95
CA THR A 7 24.28 6.18 22.36
C THR A 7 23.83 4.88 23.04
N LEU A 8 24.64 4.36 23.96
CA LEU A 8 24.41 3.07 24.66
C LEU A 8 23.49 3.18 25.89
N GLY A 9 22.78 4.31 26.04
CA GLY A 9 21.89 4.59 27.16
C GLY A 9 22.12 5.98 27.75
N ILE A 10 21.26 6.35 28.71
CA ILE A 10 21.30 7.63 29.41
C ILE A 10 21.84 7.36 30.82
N ALA A 11 22.95 8.00 31.20
CA ALA A 11 23.44 7.95 32.57
C ALA A 11 22.88 9.14 33.34
N ASN A 12 21.97 8.88 34.28
CA ASN A 12 21.46 9.91 35.18
C ASN A 12 22.26 9.86 36.49
N MET A 13 22.98 10.94 36.80
CA MET A 13 23.70 11.08 38.06
C MET A 13 22.72 11.50 39.16
N MET A 14 22.63 10.72 40.23
CA MET A 14 21.92 11.11 41.45
C MET A 14 22.89 11.06 42.64
N ILE A 15 22.83 12.08 43.49
CA ILE A 15 23.57 12.10 44.76
C ILE A 15 22.63 11.56 45.84
N ALA A 16 22.98 10.41 46.43
CA ALA A 16 22.23 9.83 47.53
C ALA A 16 22.43 10.68 48.80
N LYS A 17 21.34 11.04 49.48
CA LYS A 17 21.40 11.88 50.68
C LYS A 17 22.14 11.15 51.80
N GLY A 18 23.35 11.60 52.13
CA GLY A 18 24.17 11.06 53.22
C GLY A 18 25.38 10.22 52.81
N SER A 19 25.71 10.10 51.52
CA SER A 19 27.01 9.55 51.09
C SER A 19 27.72 10.51 50.11
N ASP A 20 28.99 10.79 50.39
CA ASP A 20 29.85 11.69 49.59
C ASP A 20 30.40 11.00 48.33
N ARG A 21 29.64 10.04 47.78
CA ARG A 21 30.03 9.24 46.61
C ARG A 21 28.91 9.24 45.57
N PRO A 22 29.18 9.63 44.32
CA PRO A 22 28.18 9.62 43.27
C PRO A 22 27.74 8.18 42.96
N VAL A 23 26.42 7.95 42.90
CA VAL A 23 25.84 6.67 42.50
C VAL A 23 25.38 6.80 41.04
N TYR A 24 25.92 5.95 40.17
CA TYR A 24 25.56 5.89 38.76
C TYR A 24 24.54 4.78 38.54
N ILE A 25 23.33 5.14 38.12
CA ILE A 25 22.33 4.17 37.65
C ILE A 25 22.48 4.11 36.14
N VAL A 26 23.00 2.98 35.66
CA VAL A 26 23.03 2.65 34.24
C VAL A 26 21.77 1.85 33.96
N THR A 27 20.87 2.39 33.13
CA THR A 27 19.70 1.67 32.64
C THR A 27 20.06 1.10 31.27
N PRO A 28 20.41 -0.19 31.15
CA PRO A 28 20.75 -0.76 29.86
C PRO A 28 19.47 -0.92 29.01
N GLU A 29 19.39 -0.21 27.89
CA GLU A 29 18.39 -0.49 26.85
C GLU A 29 18.90 -1.64 25.97
N ALA A 30 18.48 -2.86 26.29
CA ALA A 30 18.74 -4.03 25.46
C ALA A 30 17.64 -4.16 24.40
N SER A 31 17.93 -3.80 23.15
CA SER A 31 17.05 -4.10 22.02
C SER A 31 17.33 -5.51 21.49
N MET A 32 16.36 -6.43 21.60
CA MET A 32 16.44 -7.75 21.00
C MET A 32 15.70 -7.76 19.64
N THR A 33 16.42 -8.01 18.55
CA THR A 33 15.81 -8.28 17.24
C THR A 33 15.64 -9.78 17.06
N ILE A 34 14.43 -10.30 17.28
CA ILE A 34 14.09 -11.68 16.96
C ILE A 34 13.83 -11.76 15.45
N THR A 35 14.70 -12.44 14.71
CA THR A 35 14.44 -12.79 13.31
C THR A 35 13.89 -14.22 13.27
N SER A 36 12.57 -14.36 13.15
CA SER A 36 11.96 -15.67 12.90
C SER A 36 12.04 -15.97 11.39
N LYS A 37 12.75 -17.03 11.02
CA LYS A 37 12.68 -17.59 9.66
C LYS A 37 11.62 -18.69 9.69
N SER A 38 10.38 -18.36 9.31
CA SER A 38 9.44 -19.40 8.88
C SER A 38 9.89 -19.87 7.51
N SER A 39 10.21 -21.16 7.36
CA SER A 39 10.37 -21.73 6.02
C SER A 39 9.05 -21.53 5.28
N LEU A 40 9.10 -20.96 4.08
CA LEU A 40 7.94 -20.99 3.19
C LEU A 40 7.58 -22.45 2.93
N LEU A 41 6.28 -22.75 2.97
CA LEU A 41 5.80 -24.03 2.47
C LEU A 41 6.08 -24.10 0.95
N PRO A 42 6.30 -25.29 0.37
CA PRO A 42 6.68 -25.44 -1.04
C PRO A 42 5.72 -24.76 -2.03
N ASP A 43 4.42 -24.76 -1.72
CA ASP A 43 3.35 -24.07 -2.46
C ASP A 43 3.49 -22.54 -2.40
N GLN A 44 3.75 -21.99 -1.22
CA GLN A 44 3.97 -20.55 -1.03
C GLN A 44 5.24 -20.07 -1.75
N ALA A 45 6.30 -20.90 -1.74
CA ALA A 45 7.52 -20.61 -2.48
C ALA A 45 7.27 -20.61 -4.00
N ALA A 46 6.51 -21.58 -4.51
CA ALA A 46 6.15 -21.66 -5.92
C ALA A 46 5.29 -20.44 -6.35
N GLU A 47 4.29 -20.07 -5.56
CA GLU A 47 3.46 -18.89 -5.81
C GLU A 47 4.30 -17.60 -5.81
N ALA A 48 5.20 -17.44 -4.82
CA ALA A 48 6.07 -16.28 -4.76
C ALA A 48 6.98 -16.16 -5.99
N VAL A 49 7.51 -17.28 -6.49
CA VAL A 49 8.31 -17.31 -7.73
C VAL A 49 7.46 -16.93 -8.94
N MET A 50 6.23 -17.44 -9.06
CA MET A 50 5.34 -17.05 -10.16
C MET A 50 5.02 -15.56 -10.14
N LEU A 51 4.64 -15.02 -8.97
CA LEU A 51 4.34 -13.59 -8.82
C LEU A 51 5.57 -12.72 -9.10
N ALA A 52 6.77 -13.15 -8.70
CA ALA A 52 8.02 -12.45 -9.00
C ALA A 52 8.31 -12.42 -10.52
N HIS A 53 8.09 -13.52 -11.22
CA HIS A 53 8.22 -13.56 -12.68
C HIS A 53 7.19 -12.68 -13.40
N ALA A 54 5.94 -12.69 -12.96
CA ALA A 54 4.89 -11.81 -13.46
C ALA A 54 5.28 -10.32 -13.27
N LEU A 55 5.80 -9.98 -12.10
CA LEU A 55 6.26 -8.63 -11.79
C LEU A 55 7.45 -8.19 -12.65
N ASP A 56 8.39 -9.10 -12.98
CA ASP A 56 9.50 -8.76 -13.87
C ASP A 56 9.00 -8.44 -15.29
N LYS A 57 7.93 -9.10 -15.75
CA LYS A 57 7.31 -8.76 -17.05
C LYS A 57 6.43 -7.51 -16.98
N ALA A 58 6.07 -7.05 -15.78
CA ALA A 58 5.19 -5.90 -15.61
C ALA A 58 5.88 -4.56 -15.93
N PRO A 59 5.09 -3.52 -16.25
CA PRO A 59 5.57 -2.16 -16.46
C PRO A 59 6.47 -1.66 -15.32
N LYS A 60 7.47 -0.83 -15.64
CA LYS A 60 8.50 -0.38 -14.69
C LYS A 60 7.93 0.27 -13.43
N ASN A 61 6.84 1.04 -13.56
CA ASN A 61 6.15 1.67 -12.43
C ASN A 61 5.55 0.65 -11.45
N LEU A 62 5.07 -0.50 -11.93
CA LEU A 62 4.50 -1.54 -11.07
C LEU A 62 5.56 -2.26 -10.23
N ARG A 63 6.80 -2.36 -10.72
CA ARG A 63 7.92 -3.00 -10.00
C ARG A 63 8.25 -2.34 -8.66
N HIS A 64 7.87 -1.08 -8.47
CA HIS A 64 8.08 -0.37 -7.21
C HIS A 64 7.00 -0.66 -6.14
N VAL A 65 5.85 -1.22 -6.54
CA VAL A 65 4.71 -1.44 -5.65
C VAL A 65 5.04 -2.44 -4.51
N PRO A 66 5.71 -3.58 -4.75
CA PRO A 66 6.11 -4.48 -3.65
C PRO A 66 7.09 -3.84 -2.67
N ARG A 67 7.98 -2.97 -3.16
CA ARG A 67 8.89 -2.21 -2.29
C ARG A 67 8.10 -1.26 -1.38
N LEU A 68 7.11 -0.55 -1.90
CA LEU A 68 6.24 0.33 -1.11
C LEU A 68 5.40 -0.45 -0.09
N LEU A 69 4.91 -1.63 -0.48
CA LEU A 69 4.24 -2.54 0.44
C LEU A 69 5.18 -3.03 1.55
N ALA A 70 6.41 -3.43 1.22
CA ALA A 70 7.40 -3.84 2.22
C ALA A 70 7.76 -2.70 3.18
N GLN A 71 7.98 -1.50 2.65
CA GLN A 71 8.22 -0.30 3.45
C GLN A 71 7.06 -0.03 4.41
N SER A 72 5.81 -0.19 3.96
CA SER A 72 4.64 0.01 4.82
C SER A 72 4.53 -0.95 6.03
N HIS A 73 5.32 -2.04 6.04
CA HIS A 73 5.42 -3.00 7.13
C HIS A 73 6.61 -2.75 8.06
N GLU A 74 7.51 -1.82 7.74
CA GLU A 74 8.67 -1.53 8.59
C GLU A 74 8.22 -0.92 9.92
N SER A 75 8.44 -1.65 11.02
CA SER A 75 8.07 -1.25 12.39
C SER A 75 8.79 0.00 12.89
N ARG A 76 9.85 0.43 12.20
CA ARG A 76 10.59 1.67 12.48
C ARG A 76 9.90 2.91 11.89
N LEU A 77 8.95 2.73 10.98
CA LEU A 77 8.21 3.85 10.42
C LEU A 77 7.09 4.27 11.36
N GLN A 78 6.96 5.58 11.54
CA GLN A 78 5.78 6.18 12.17
C GLN A 78 4.52 5.83 11.36
N SER A 79 3.37 5.70 12.02
CA SER A 79 2.09 5.28 11.41
C SER A 79 1.72 6.03 10.14
N LEU A 80 2.04 7.33 10.06
CA LEU A 80 1.88 8.14 8.85
C LEU A 80 2.70 7.60 7.68
N SER A 81 4.00 7.39 7.85
CA SER A 81 4.86 6.93 6.76
C SER A 81 4.48 5.52 6.31
N ALA A 82 4.06 4.66 7.24
CA ALA A 82 3.56 3.34 6.89
C ALA A 82 2.30 3.43 6.02
N PHE A 83 1.33 4.27 6.40
CA PHE A 83 0.12 4.51 5.63
C PHE A 83 0.42 5.11 4.25
N ILE A 84 1.25 6.16 4.17
CA ILE A 84 1.58 6.82 2.90
C ILE A 84 2.28 5.88 1.93
N SER A 85 3.20 5.03 2.41
CA SER A 85 3.83 4.02 1.57
C SER A 85 2.80 3.04 0.99
N ALA A 86 1.88 2.53 1.81
CA ALA A 86 0.82 1.63 1.33
C ALA A 86 -0.14 2.33 0.36
N TRP A 87 -0.55 3.56 0.67
CA TRP A 87 -1.43 4.35 -0.19
C TRP A 87 -0.79 4.69 -1.54
N ALA A 88 0.46 5.13 -1.54
CA ALA A 88 1.20 5.40 -2.77
C ALA A 88 1.36 4.13 -3.63
N GLY A 89 1.59 2.98 -3.01
CA GLY A 89 1.61 1.70 -3.70
C GLY A 89 0.28 1.39 -4.39
N LEU A 90 -0.84 1.68 -3.72
CA LEU A 90 -2.19 1.50 -4.26
C LEU A 90 -2.49 2.46 -5.41
N GLU A 91 -2.10 3.73 -5.30
CA GLU A 91 -2.22 4.71 -6.39
C GLU A 91 -1.44 4.31 -7.63
N ILE A 92 -0.19 3.86 -7.44
CA ILE A 92 0.66 3.40 -8.54
C ILE A 92 0.07 2.14 -9.17
N LEU A 93 -0.40 1.17 -8.38
CA LEU A 93 -1.05 -0.03 -8.89
C LEU A 93 -2.26 0.32 -9.79
N VAL A 94 -3.16 1.17 -9.30
CA VAL A 94 -4.34 1.59 -10.05
C VAL A 94 -3.92 2.32 -11.32
N GLY A 95 -3.01 3.30 -11.21
CA GLY A 95 -2.56 4.08 -12.36
C GLY A 95 -1.83 3.26 -13.42
N ALA A 96 -0.99 2.32 -13.00
CA ALA A 96 -0.18 1.47 -13.88
C ALA A 96 -1.00 0.42 -14.64
N THR A 97 -2.12 -0.02 -14.07
CA THR A 97 -2.91 -1.13 -14.62
C THR A 97 -4.22 -0.66 -15.28
N PHE A 98 -4.59 0.60 -15.09
CA PHE A 98 -5.88 1.14 -15.53
C PHE A 98 -6.16 0.94 -17.03
N GLU A 99 -5.20 1.25 -17.92
CA GLU A 99 -5.43 1.16 -19.37
C GLU A 99 -5.90 -0.24 -19.81
N ARG A 100 -5.34 -1.29 -19.20
CA ARG A 100 -5.74 -2.68 -19.48
C ARG A 100 -7.18 -2.93 -19.06
N TYR A 101 -7.55 -2.52 -17.86
CA TYR A 101 -8.88 -2.77 -17.31
C TYR A 101 -9.95 -1.87 -17.93
N GLU A 102 -9.60 -0.63 -18.30
CA GLU A 102 -10.46 0.28 -19.06
C GLU A 102 -10.83 -0.32 -20.42
N ALA A 103 -9.85 -0.90 -21.13
CA ALA A 103 -10.09 -1.55 -22.42
C ALA A 103 -11.08 -2.72 -22.30
N SER A 104 -10.86 -3.61 -21.32
CA SER A 104 -11.77 -4.74 -21.04
C SER A 104 -13.17 -4.26 -20.64
N TRP A 105 -13.26 -3.25 -19.79
CA TRP A 105 -14.53 -2.68 -19.34
C TRP A 105 -15.31 -2.01 -20.47
N THR A 106 -14.63 -1.25 -21.32
CA THR A 106 -15.28 -0.60 -22.46
C THR A 106 -15.76 -1.62 -23.49
N ALA A 107 -14.99 -2.69 -23.73
CA ALA A 107 -15.42 -3.79 -24.59
C ALA A 107 -16.69 -4.48 -24.03
N ALA A 108 -16.75 -4.69 -22.71
CA ALA A 108 -17.92 -5.26 -22.06
C ALA A 108 -19.16 -4.35 -22.23
N ILE A 109 -19.02 -3.03 -22.01
CA ILE A 109 -20.10 -2.07 -22.24
C ILE A 109 -20.54 -2.06 -23.70
N GLY A 110 -19.59 -2.01 -24.63
CA GLY A 110 -19.88 -2.05 -26.07
C GLY A 110 -20.70 -3.30 -26.43
N SER A 111 -20.30 -4.47 -25.93
CA SER A 111 -21.03 -5.73 -26.20
C SER A 111 -22.45 -5.78 -25.64
N ALA A 112 -22.73 -5.01 -24.58
CA ALA A 112 -24.07 -4.93 -23.97
C ALA A 112 -25.00 -3.95 -24.71
N LEU A 113 -24.47 -3.10 -25.60
CA LEU A 113 -25.23 -2.08 -26.31
C LEU A 113 -25.71 -2.57 -27.68
N PRO A 114 -26.92 -2.18 -28.12
CA PRO A 114 -27.36 -2.38 -29.49
C PRO A 114 -26.40 -1.76 -30.51
N GLN A 115 -26.31 -2.35 -31.70
CA GLN A 115 -25.39 -1.86 -32.75
C GLN A 115 -25.62 -0.39 -33.12
N SER A 116 -26.86 0.10 -33.03
CA SER A 116 -27.22 1.50 -33.27
C SER A 116 -26.62 2.48 -32.25
N ALA A 117 -26.23 2.02 -31.06
CA ALA A 117 -25.67 2.85 -29.99
C ALA A 117 -24.13 2.83 -29.92
N GLN A 118 -23.45 2.02 -30.74
CA GLN A 118 -21.99 1.87 -30.70
C GLN A 118 -21.25 3.20 -30.94
N ASN A 119 -21.69 3.96 -31.94
CA ASN A 119 -21.11 5.28 -32.25
C ASN A 119 -21.24 6.28 -31.08
N VAL A 120 -22.26 6.12 -30.22
CA VAL A 120 -22.43 6.96 -29.03
C VAL A 120 -21.46 6.51 -27.95
N ALA A 121 -21.34 5.20 -27.70
CA ALA A 121 -20.41 4.63 -26.74
C ALA A 121 -18.94 4.97 -27.07
N ASP A 122 -18.55 4.92 -28.35
CA ASP A 122 -17.21 5.30 -28.78
C ASP A 122 -16.90 6.76 -28.47
N ARG A 123 -17.85 7.67 -28.74
CA ARG A 123 -17.68 9.09 -28.39
C ARG A 123 -17.60 9.30 -26.88
N MET A 124 -18.43 8.59 -26.11
CA MET A 124 -18.37 8.65 -24.64
C MET A 124 -17.00 8.19 -24.13
N ARG A 125 -16.45 7.09 -24.66
CA ARG A 125 -15.10 6.62 -24.31
C ARG A 125 -14.05 7.70 -24.56
N ILE A 126 -14.07 8.34 -25.73
CA ILE A 126 -13.11 9.39 -26.08
C ILE A 126 -13.17 10.56 -25.09
N VAL A 127 -14.38 10.98 -24.71
CA VAL A 127 -14.56 12.06 -23.72
C VAL A 127 -14.08 11.63 -22.33
N MET A 128 -14.29 10.38 -21.95
CA MET A 128 -14.01 9.87 -20.60
C MET A 128 -12.54 9.55 -20.34
N LYS A 129 -11.73 9.30 -21.38
CA LYS A 129 -10.32 8.87 -21.28
C LYS A 129 -9.53 9.62 -20.20
N ASP A 130 -9.66 10.94 -20.14
CA ASP A 130 -8.92 11.81 -19.21
C ASP A 130 -9.73 12.28 -18.00
N LYS A 131 -10.94 11.75 -17.79
CA LYS A 131 -11.90 12.23 -16.78
C LYS A 131 -12.08 11.30 -15.59
N TYR A 132 -11.60 10.06 -15.67
CA TYR A 132 -11.68 9.12 -14.57
C TYR A 132 -10.92 9.62 -13.35
N ARG A 133 -11.63 9.74 -12.23
CA ARG A 133 -11.01 9.98 -10.92
C ARG A 133 -10.34 8.69 -10.47
N LEU A 134 -9.42 8.80 -9.52
CA LEU A 134 -8.73 7.64 -8.95
C LEU A 134 -9.71 6.57 -8.42
N ALA A 135 -10.81 6.99 -7.78
CA ALA A 135 -11.84 6.08 -7.29
C ALA A 135 -12.56 5.34 -8.43
N ASP A 136 -12.82 6.01 -9.55
CA ASP A 136 -13.45 5.41 -10.73
C ASP A 136 -12.50 4.36 -11.35
N LYS A 137 -11.21 4.70 -11.46
CA LYS A 137 -10.18 3.80 -11.95
C LYS A 137 -10.07 2.55 -11.08
N PHE A 138 -10.09 2.73 -9.75
CA PHE A 138 -10.08 1.62 -8.82
C PHE A 138 -11.34 0.76 -8.95
N ALA A 139 -12.52 1.36 -9.08
CA ALA A 139 -13.77 0.62 -9.24
C ALA A 139 -13.78 -0.26 -10.50
N ILE A 140 -13.34 0.28 -11.64
CA ILE A 140 -13.22 -0.48 -12.89
C ILE A 140 -12.26 -1.66 -12.73
N MET A 141 -11.07 -1.42 -12.16
CA MET A 141 -10.09 -2.48 -11.88
C MET A 141 -10.64 -3.52 -10.90
N ALA A 142 -11.28 -3.09 -9.82
CA ALA A 142 -11.83 -3.94 -8.78
C ALA A 142 -12.92 -4.86 -9.31
N SER A 143 -13.87 -4.32 -10.09
CA SER A 143 -14.93 -5.08 -10.72
C SER A 143 -14.42 -6.08 -11.76
N ALA A 144 -13.28 -5.80 -12.42
CA ALA A 144 -12.67 -6.74 -13.36
C ALA A 144 -11.89 -7.87 -12.67
N LEU A 145 -11.24 -7.57 -11.54
CA LEU A 145 -10.36 -8.51 -10.82
C LEU A 145 -11.10 -9.39 -9.80
N ASP A 146 -12.09 -8.83 -9.11
CA ASP A 146 -12.89 -9.55 -8.11
C ASP A 146 -14.33 -9.02 -8.09
N PRO A 147 -15.18 -9.44 -9.07
CA PRO A 147 -16.55 -8.96 -9.17
C PRO A 147 -17.39 -9.19 -7.90
N ALA A 148 -17.12 -10.28 -7.16
CA ALA A 148 -17.87 -10.65 -5.97
C ALA A 148 -17.53 -9.76 -4.77
N GLY A 149 -16.25 -9.42 -4.58
CA GLY A 149 -15.78 -8.56 -3.49
C GLY A 149 -15.71 -7.05 -3.82
N ALA A 150 -15.81 -6.68 -5.10
CA ALA A 150 -15.54 -5.33 -5.57
C ALA A 150 -16.33 -4.23 -4.84
N ASN A 151 -17.63 -4.42 -4.61
CA ASN A 151 -18.47 -3.38 -3.98
C ASN A 151 -17.97 -3.00 -2.59
N GLN A 152 -17.59 -3.98 -1.78
CA GLN A 152 -17.06 -3.76 -0.44
C GLN A 152 -15.70 -3.05 -0.52
N ASP A 153 -14.83 -3.50 -1.41
CA ASP A 153 -13.50 -2.94 -1.57
C ASP A 153 -13.51 -1.52 -2.13
N ILE A 154 -14.47 -1.19 -3.00
CA ILE A 154 -14.71 0.17 -3.51
C ILE A 154 -15.13 1.09 -2.36
N ALA A 155 -16.02 0.65 -1.49
CA ALA A 155 -16.42 1.43 -0.31
C ALA A 155 -15.23 1.65 0.64
N ILE A 156 -14.41 0.62 0.86
CA ILE A 156 -13.17 0.73 1.64
C ILE A 156 -12.23 1.75 0.99
N PHE A 157 -11.98 1.65 -0.32
CA PHE A 157 -11.11 2.56 -1.05
C PHE A 157 -11.57 4.02 -0.94
N ALA A 158 -12.87 4.27 -1.10
CA ALA A 158 -13.46 5.60 -0.97
C ALA A 158 -13.21 6.19 0.43
N ASN A 159 -13.45 5.40 1.48
CA ASN A 159 -13.18 5.82 2.87
C ASN A 159 -11.68 6.09 3.10
N LEU A 160 -10.78 5.24 2.58
CA LEU A 160 -9.34 5.46 2.67
C LEU A 160 -8.93 6.79 2.03
N LYS A 161 -9.49 7.10 0.86
CA LYS A 161 -9.24 8.36 0.15
C LYS A 161 -9.73 9.57 0.95
N GLU A 162 -10.95 9.50 1.46
CA GLU A 162 -11.53 10.58 2.29
C GLU A 162 -10.72 10.80 3.57
N THR A 163 -10.30 9.72 4.23
CA THR A 163 -9.46 9.77 5.42
C THR A 163 -8.11 10.43 5.12
N ARG A 164 -7.47 10.05 4.01
CA ARG A 164 -6.23 10.68 3.53
C ARG A 164 -6.43 12.17 3.30
N ASP A 165 -7.45 12.54 2.53
CA ASP A 165 -7.73 13.93 2.17
C ASP A 165 -8.00 14.76 3.43
N ALA A 166 -8.85 14.27 4.33
CA ALA A 166 -9.14 14.94 5.60
C ALA A 166 -7.90 15.13 6.48
N PHE A 167 -7.03 14.11 6.54
CA PHE A 167 -5.77 14.19 7.29
C PHE A 167 -4.87 15.30 6.75
N PHE A 168 -4.63 15.37 5.44
CA PHE A 168 -3.76 16.39 4.86
C PHE A 168 -4.39 17.79 4.81
N HIS A 169 -5.72 17.90 4.75
CA HIS A 169 -6.40 19.19 4.79
C HIS A 169 -6.37 19.83 6.18
N LYS A 170 -6.48 19.02 7.25
CA LYS A 170 -6.57 19.54 8.63
C LYS A 170 -5.26 19.46 9.40
N LEU A 171 -4.37 18.53 9.05
CA LEU A 171 -3.13 18.19 9.76
C LEU A 171 -3.31 17.99 11.28
N SER A 172 -4.55 17.75 11.73
CA SER A 172 -4.93 17.79 13.14
C SER A 172 -5.31 16.42 13.69
N SER A 173 -5.34 15.39 12.84
CA SER A 173 -5.65 14.02 13.24
C SER A 173 -4.39 13.33 13.73
N ASP A 174 -4.53 12.47 14.74
CA ASP A 174 -3.43 11.60 15.19
C ASP A 174 -3.04 10.61 14.07
N PRO A 175 -1.78 10.63 13.60
CA PRO A 175 -1.26 9.66 12.64
C PRO A 175 -1.48 8.20 13.00
N ALA A 176 -1.59 7.85 14.29
CA ALA A 176 -1.83 6.49 14.74
C ALA A 176 -3.23 5.97 14.37
N GLN A 177 -4.18 6.86 14.06
CA GLN A 177 -5.53 6.52 13.63
C GLN A 177 -5.65 6.26 12.12
N LEU A 178 -4.56 6.44 11.36
CA LEU A 178 -4.57 6.19 9.93
C LEU A 178 -4.76 4.69 9.65
N PRO A 179 -5.62 4.31 8.69
CA PRO A 179 -6.03 2.92 8.45
C PRO A 179 -4.98 2.10 7.68
N GLY A 180 -3.72 2.09 8.16
CA GLY A 180 -2.58 1.48 7.47
C GLY A 180 -2.77 0.00 7.14
N GLU A 181 -3.32 -0.81 8.06
CA GLU A 181 -3.52 -2.24 7.79
C GLU A 181 -4.59 -2.48 6.72
N THR A 182 -5.68 -1.72 6.76
CA THR A 182 -6.71 -1.78 5.73
C THR A 182 -6.15 -1.41 4.36
N THR A 183 -5.31 -0.38 4.28
CA THR A 183 -4.64 0.01 3.03
C THR A 183 -3.69 -1.08 2.54
N ARG A 184 -2.87 -1.67 3.42
CA ARG A 184 -1.96 -2.77 3.07
C ARG A 184 -2.70 -4.00 2.57
N ARG A 185 -3.80 -4.38 3.22
CA ARG A 185 -4.64 -5.50 2.82
C ARG A 185 -5.20 -5.29 1.40
N LEU A 186 -5.73 -4.10 1.14
CA LEU A 186 -6.30 -3.76 -0.17
C LEU A 186 -5.22 -3.77 -1.27
N LEU A 187 -4.06 -3.17 -0.99
CA LEU A 187 -2.92 -3.19 -1.89
C LEU A 187 -2.44 -4.62 -2.20
N ARG A 188 -2.24 -5.44 -1.16
CA ARG A 188 -1.80 -6.83 -1.31
C ARG A 188 -2.78 -7.63 -2.17
N LYS A 189 -4.08 -7.54 -1.87
CA LYS A 189 -5.14 -8.24 -2.61
C LYS A 189 -5.09 -7.93 -4.10
N TYR A 190 -5.16 -6.65 -4.47
CA TYR A 190 -5.26 -6.27 -5.87
C TYR A 190 -3.94 -6.41 -6.64
N LEU A 191 -2.80 -6.27 -5.96
CA LEU A 191 -1.52 -6.61 -6.56
C LEU A 191 -1.45 -8.10 -6.91
N SER A 192 -1.80 -8.99 -5.97
CA SER A 192 -1.81 -10.44 -6.21
C SER A 192 -2.78 -10.83 -7.33
N LEU A 193 -4.02 -10.33 -7.29
CA LEU A 193 -5.03 -10.60 -8.33
C LEU A 193 -4.57 -10.12 -9.71
N HIS A 194 -3.95 -8.94 -9.78
CA HIS A 194 -3.40 -8.44 -11.05
C HIS A 194 -2.29 -9.34 -11.58
N LEU A 195 -1.31 -9.68 -10.72
CA LEU A 195 -0.17 -10.51 -11.10
C LEU A 195 -0.57 -11.94 -11.50
N GLN A 196 -1.70 -12.45 -11.02
CA GLN A 196 -2.24 -13.75 -11.43
C GLN A 196 -2.90 -13.72 -12.82
N GLN A 197 -3.22 -12.54 -13.35
CA GLN A 197 -3.82 -12.38 -14.68
C GLN A 197 -2.80 -12.06 -15.80
N ILE A 198 -1.51 -11.96 -15.48
CA ILE A 198 -0.45 -11.58 -16.45
C ILE A 198 0.60 -12.68 -16.59
#